data_AF-A0A2T7WTA6-F1
#
_entry.id   AF-A0A2T7WTA6-F1
#
_cell.length_a   1.000
_cell.length_b   1.000
_cell.length_c   1.000
_cell.angle_alpha   90.00
_cell.angle_beta   90.00
_cell.angle_gamma   90.00
#
_symmetry.space_group_name_H-M   'P 1'
#
loop_
_entity.id
_entity.type
_entity.pdbx_description
1 polymer ?
#
loop_
_entity_poly.entity_id
_entity_poly.type
_entity_poly.pdbx_seq_one_letter_code
_entity_poly.pdbx_strand_id
1 'polypeptide(L)'
;MSISLVLVIVMAVLFACGVYAMLERSLTRVLIGFLLLGNAANLLLLIVMGAPGRAPFYDGGETDAADMSDALPQALTLTAIVITFSISAFLLALIYRSWQLGQADTVVDDADDVALRARTPQMPDDAMDDEARSDDDDVTTDFVGDVASPIRVLHQGDLSQLVNDAPVDRVAVRRDAPERDAPVSDDDANDPKDGDRS
;
A
#
# COMPACT_ATOMS: atom_id res chain seq x y z
N MET A 1 -25.52 -33.43 -2.74
CA MET A 1 -24.20 -33.23 -2.12
C MET A 1 -24.34 -33.33 -0.61
N SER A 2 -23.72 -34.32 0.02
CA SER A 2 -23.63 -34.38 1.49
C SER A 2 -22.27 -33.81 1.90
N ILE A 3 -22.27 -32.59 2.42
CA ILE A 3 -21.06 -31.99 3.00
C ILE A 3 -20.77 -32.72 4.31
N SER A 4 -19.53 -33.17 4.50
CA SER A 4 -19.14 -33.82 5.75
C SER A 4 -19.08 -32.78 6.87
N LEU A 5 -20.05 -32.85 7.79
CA LEU A 5 -20.15 -31.94 8.93
C LEU A 5 -18.90 -32.02 9.84
N VAL A 6 -18.26 -33.19 9.91
CA VAL A 6 -16.99 -33.36 10.63
C VAL A 6 -15.90 -32.49 10.01
N LEU A 7 -15.79 -32.48 8.68
CA LEU A 7 -14.80 -31.69 7.95
C LEU A 7 -15.01 -30.18 8.15
N VAL A 8 -16.27 -29.74 8.14
CA VAL A 8 -16.64 -28.35 8.42
C VAL A 8 -16.28 -27.94 9.84
N ILE A 9 -16.56 -28.79 10.83
CA ILE A 9 -16.22 -28.49 12.24
C ILE A 9 -14.70 -28.42 12.41
N VAL A 10 -13.95 -29.37 11.86
CA VAL A 10 -12.48 -29.37 11.93
C VAL A 10 -11.90 -28.10 11.29
N MET A 11 -12.39 -27.74 10.10
CA MET A 11 -12.01 -26.49 9.43
C MET A 11 -12.30 -25.26 10.28
N ALA A 12 -13.50 -25.16 10.87
CA ALA A 12 -13.90 -24.03 11.71
C ALA A 12 -13.03 -23.92 12.99
N VAL A 13 -12.72 -25.05 13.63
CA VAL A 13 -11.83 -25.09 14.81
C VAL A 13 -10.41 -24.67 14.44
N LEU A 14 -9.89 -25.11 13.28
CA LEU A 14 -8.58 -24.70 12.80
C LEU A 14 -8.52 -23.20 12.50
N PHE A 15 -9.56 -22.63 11.86
CA PHE A 15 -9.67 -21.19 11.67
C PHE A 15 -9.72 -20.45 13.01
N ALA A 16 -10.57 -20.88 13.95
CA ALA A 16 -10.69 -20.24 15.25
C ALA A 16 -9.37 -20.27 16.03
N CYS A 17 -8.71 -21.42 16.09
CA CYS A 17 -7.41 -21.58 16.76
C CYS A 17 -6.31 -20.77 16.06
N GLY A 18 -6.27 -20.77 14.73
CA GLY A 18 -5.27 -20.03 13.98
C GLY A 18 -5.44 -18.51 14.10
N VAL A 19 -6.66 -17.99 13.99
CA VAL A 19 -6.94 -16.56 14.20
C VAL A 19 -6.61 -16.17 15.64
N TYR A 20 -7.01 -17.00 16.61
CA TYR A 20 -6.66 -16.77 18.01
C TYR A 20 -5.14 -16.66 18.22
N ALA A 21 -4.36 -17.59 17.66
CA ALA A 21 -2.90 -17.58 17.77
C ALA A 21 -2.26 -16.38 17.04
N MET A 22 -2.84 -15.90 15.93
CA MET A 22 -2.37 -14.69 15.24
C MET A 22 -2.56 -13.41 16.04
N LEU A 23 -3.53 -13.38 16.97
CA LEU A 23 -3.77 -12.22 17.84
C LEU A 23 -2.82 -12.16 19.04
N GLU A 24 -1.95 -13.15 19.22
CA GLU A 24 -0.97 -13.15 20.30
C GLU A 24 0.26 -12.31 19.96
N ARG A 25 0.91 -11.77 21.00
CA ARG A 25 2.11 -10.92 20.86
C ARG A 25 3.39 -11.67 20.48
N SER A 26 3.40 -13.00 20.54
CA SER A 26 4.61 -13.79 20.28
C SER A 26 4.67 -14.18 18.81
N LEU A 27 5.79 -13.89 18.16
CA LEU A 27 5.97 -14.16 16.73
C LEU A 27 5.90 -15.66 16.44
N THR A 28 6.39 -16.51 17.35
CA THR A 28 6.25 -17.96 17.24
C THR A 28 4.78 -18.41 17.26
N ARG A 29 3.94 -17.80 18.10
CA ARG A 29 2.49 -18.07 18.12
C ARG A 29 1.80 -17.58 16.85
N VAL A 30 2.19 -16.42 16.33
CA VAL A 30 1.73 -15.93 15.03
C VAL A 30 2.09 -16.89 13.88
N LEU A 31 3.33 -17.42 13.88
CA LEU A 31 3.77 -18.45 12.92
C LEU A 31 2.86 -19.68 12.99
N ILE A 32 2.64 -20.24 14.18
CA ILE A 32 1.73 -21.38 14.37
C ILE A 32 0.32 -21.03 13.87
N GLY A 33 -0.15 -19.80 14.11
CA GLY A 33 -1.42 -19.29 13.59
C GLY A 33 -1.51 -19.35 12.07
N PHE A 34 -0.49 -18.89 11.35
CA PHE A 34 -0.43 -19.00 9.88
C PHE A 34 -0.44 -20.44 9.39
N LEU A 35 0.27 -21.36 10.08
CA LEU A 35 0.26 -22.78 9.72
C LEU A 35 -1.15 -23.38 9.89
N LEU A 36 -1.84 -23.05 10.97
CA LEU A 36 -3.22 -23.51 11.22
C LEU A 36 -4.19 -22.93 10.20
N LEU A 37 -4.11 -21.63 9.90
CA LEU A 37 -4.93 -20.98 8.87
C LEU A 37 -4.70 -21.58 7.48
N GLY A 38 -3.44 -21.82 7.11
CA GLY A 38 -3.09 -22.45 5.82
C GLY A 38 -3.71 -23.84 5.68
N ASN A 39 -3.65 -24.65 6.74
CA ASN A 39 -4.33 -25.96 6.77
C ASN A 39 -5.86 -25.83 6.71
N ALA A 40 -6.44 -24.85 7.42
CA ALA A 40 -7.88 -24.59 7.38
C ALA A 40 -8.35 -24.15 5.98
N ALA A 41 -7.58 -23.31 5.29
CA ALA A 41 -7.86 -22.88 3.93
C ALA A 41 -7.75 -24.04 2.92
N ASN A 42 -6.77 -24.93 3.09
CA ASN A 42 -6.67 -26.15 2.28
C ASN A 42 -7.88 -27.08 2.49
N LEU A 43 -8.36 -27.20 3.73
CA LEU A 43 -9.60 -27.95 4.03
C LEU A 43 -10.83 -27.28 3.41
N LEU A 44 -10.90 -25.96 3.41
CA LEU A 44 -11.98 -25.22 2.74
C LEU A 44 -12.02 -25.55 1.25
N LEU A 45 -10.87 -25.52 0.56
CA LEU A 45 -10.77 -25.91 -0.85
C LEU A 45 -11.19 -27.36 -1.09
N LEU A 46 -10.85 -28.27 -0.18
CA LEU A 46 -11.30 -29.66 -0.23
C LEU A 46 -12.83 -29.78 -0.09
N ILE A 47 -13.45 -29.01 0.79
CA ILE A 47 -14.92 -29.00 0.97
C ILE A 47 -15.60 -28.46 -0.30
N VAL A 48 -15.03 -27.41 -0.91
CA VAL A 48 -15.53 -26.82 -2.16
C VAL A 48 -15.41 -27.78 -3.34
N MET A 49 -14.36 -28.60 -3.39
CA MET A 49 -14.17 -29.64 -4.41
C MET A 49 -15.32 -30.67 -4.44
N GLY A 50 -15.99 -30.90 -3.31
CA GLY A 50 -17.19 -31.73 -3.25
C GLY A 50 -16.90 -33.22 -3.15
N ALA A 51 -17.60 -34.03 -3.95
CA ALA A 51 -17.56 -35.48 -3.81
C ALA A 51 -16.19 -36.05 -4.23
N PRO A 52 -15.61 -36.99 -3.46
CA PRO A 52 -14.36 -37.64 -3.83
C PRO A 52 -14.58 -38.51 -5.08
N GLY A 53 -13.97 -38.11 -6.18
CA GLY A 53 -13.90 -38.87 -7.43
C GLY A 53 -12.52 -39.52 -7.62
N ARG A 54 -12.29 -40.08 -8.81
CA ARG A 54 -10.97 -40.56 -9.23
C ARG A 54 -10.02 -39.38 -9.44
N ALA A 55 -8.70 -39.64 -9.35
CA ALA A 55 -7.71 -38.60 -9.59
C ALA A 55 -7.83 -38.07 -11.03
N PRO A 56 -7.72 -36.75 -11.28
CA PRO A 56 -7.89 -36.14 -12.59
C PRO A 56 -6.64 -36.33 -13.46
N PHE A 57 -6.30 -37.59 -13.75
CA PHE A 57 -5.25 -37.97 -14.68
C PHE A 57 -5.87 -38.69 -15.87
N TYR A 58 -5.30 -38.46 -17.05
CA TYR A 58 -5.73 -39.15 -18.26
C TYR A 58 -5.33 -40.63 -18.16
N ASP A 59 -6.31 -41.52 -18.18
CA ASP A 59 -6.14 -42.98 -18.09
C ASP A 59 -6.42 -43.70 -19.42
N GLY A 60 -6.42 -42.99 -20.55
CA GLY A 60 -6.78 -43.57 -21.84
C GLY A 60 -8.28 -43.53 -22.16
N GLY A 61 -9.09 -42.88 -21.33
CA GLY A 61 -10.54 -42.74 -21.52
C GLY A 61 -11.35 -43.84 -20.84
N GLU A 62 -10.77 -44.51 -19.84
CA GLU A 62 -11.39 -45.60 -19.09
C GLU A 62 -12.30 -45.08 -17.96
N THR A 63 -12.02 -43.86 -17.47
CA THR A 63 -12.86 -43.14 -16.50
C THR A 63 -13.60 -41.98 -17.18
N ASP A 64 -14.91 -41.85 -16.94
CA ASP A 64 -15.69 -40.67 -17.37
C ASP A 64 -15.26 -39.44 -16.57
N ALA A 65 -15.22 -38.27 -17.21
CA ALA A 65 -14.84 -37.00 -16.56
C ALA A 65 -15.77 -36.65 -15.38
N ALA A 66 -17.02 -37.13 -15.41
CA ALA A 66 -17.98 -36.96 -14.32
C ALA A 66 -17.61 -37.73 -13.04
N ASP A 67 -16.82 -38.80 -13.16
CA ASP A 67 -16.36 -39.61 -12.04
C ASP A 67 -14.99 -39.16 -11.50
N MET A 68 -14.38 -38.14 -12.13
CA MET A 68 -13.11 -37.54 -11.69
C MET A 68 -13.35 -36.41 -10.70
N SER A 69 -12.40 -36.22 -9.79
CA SER A 69 -12.38 -35.07 -8.88
C SER A 69 -12.03 -33.78 -9.63
N ASP A 70 -12.59 -32.64 -9.22
CA ASP A 70 -12.28 -31.34 -9.82
C ASP A 70 -10.81 -30.96 -9.65
N ALA A 71 -10.10 -30.76 -10.77
CA ALA A 71 -8.69 -30.41 -10.80
C ALA A 71 -8.43 -28.94 -10.42
N LEU A 72 -9.42 -28.05 -10.52
CA LEU A 72 -9.23 -26.62 -10.25
C LEU A 72 -8.94 -26.36 -8.76
N PRO A 73 -9.77 -26.81 -7.79
CA PRO A 73 -9.43 -26.66 -6.37
C PRO A 73 -8.13 -27.39 -5.97
N GLN A 74 -7.77 -28.47 -6.66
CA GLN A 74 -6.50 -29.19 -6.40
C GLN A 74 -5.28 -28.34 -6.77
N ALA A 75 -5.30 -27.72 -7.96
CA ALA A 75 -4.24 -26.82 -8.38
C ALA A 75 -4.11 -25.62 -7.43
N LEU A 76 -5.24 -25.02 -7.02
CA LEU A 76 -5.26 -23.92 -6.05
C LEU A 76 -4.69 -24.34 -4.69
N THR A 77 -4.98 -25.57 -4.25
CA THR A 77 -4.45 -26.11 -2.98
C THR A 77 -2.93 -26.23 -3.04
N LEU A 78 -2.36 -26.70 -4.15
CA LEU A 78 -0.90 -26.76 -4.31
C LEU A 78 -0.26 -25.36 -4.21
N THR A 79 -0.86 -24.36 -4.87
CA THR A 79 -0.40 -22.97 -4.78
C THR A 79 -0.51 -22.43 -3.36
N ALA A 80 -1.61 -22.69 -2.66
CA ALA A 80 -1.82 -22.26 -1.28
C ALA A 80 -0.77 -22.87 -0.33
N ILE A 81 -0.41 -24.14 -0.51
CA ILE A 81 0.65 -24.80 0.27
C ILE A 81 2.00 -24.10 0.07
N VAL A 82 2.37 -23.78 -1.17
CA VAL A 82 3.65 -23.11 -1.46
C VAL A 82 3.68 -21.71 -0.87
N ILE A 83 2.61 -20.93 -1.02
CA ILE A 83 2.50 -19.59 -0.42
C ILE A 83 2.62 -19.66 1.10
N THR A 84 1.91 -20.60 1.74
CA THR A 84 1.97 -20.81 3.19
C THR A 84 3.39 -21.17 3.62
N PHE A 85 4.07 -22.05 2.88
CA PHE A 85 5.46 -22.40 3.15
C PHE A 85 6.41 -21.20 3.01
N SER A 86 6.28 -20.40 1.95
CA SER A 86 7.09 -19.19 1.73
C SER A 86 6.90 -18.16 2.86
N ILE A 87 5.66 -17.88 3.24
CA ILE A 87 5.36 -16.96 4.35
C ILE A 87 5.90 -17.53 5.67
N SER A 88 5.73 -18.82 5.92
CA SER A 88 6.23 -19.48 7.13
C SER A 88 7.76 -19.44 7.22
N ALA A 89 8.47 -19.69 6.11
CA ALA A 89 9.92 -19.61 6.06
C ALA A 89 10.42 -18.17 6.29
N PHE A 90 9.72 -17.19 5.70
CA PHE A 90 10.02 -15.78 5.92
C PHE A 90 9.80 -15.36 7.38
N LEU A 91 8.66 -15.71 7.97
CA LEU A 91 8.37 -15.43 9.38
C LEU A 91 9.37 -16.14 10.31
N LEU A 92 9.75 -17.38 9.99
CA LEU A 92 10.78 -18.10 10.76
C LEU A 92 12.13 -17.40 10.69
N ALA A 93 12.52 -16.85 9.53
CA ALA A 93 13.72 -16.04 9.40
C ALA A 93 13.63 -14.75 10.22
N LEU A 94 12.47 -14.10 10.28
CA LEU A 94 12.24 -12.92 11.13
C LEU A 94 12.30 -13.27 12.62
N ILE A 95 11.70 -14.38 13.04
CA ILE A 95 11.77 -14.88 14.42
C ILE A 95 13.23 -15.13 14.80
N TYR A 96 13.99 -15.83 13.94
CA TYR A 96 15.40 -16.07 14.15
C TYR A 96 16.20 -14.76 14.27
N ARG A 97 15.93 -13.80 13.39
CA ARG A 97 16.57 -12.47 13.42
C ARG A 97 16.21 -11.68 14.68
N SER A 98 14.95 -11.71 15.11
CA SER A 98 14.47 -11.09 16.35
C SER A 98 15.16 -11.69 17.56
N TRP A 99 15.28 -13.02 17.61
CA TRP A 99 15.96 -13.71 18.70
C TRP A 99 17.45 -13.36 18.78
N GLN A 100 18.11 -13.22 17.63
CA GLN A 100 19.51 -12.79 17.55
C GLN A 100 19.74 -11.36 18.05
N LEU A 101 18.79 -10.44 17.79
CA LEU A 101 18.92 -9.02 18.13
C LEU A 101 18.44 -8.68 19.54
N GLY A 102 17.30 -9.24 19.96
CA GLY A 102 16.59 -8.83 21.17
C GLY A 102 16.45 -9.90 22.24
N GLN A 103 16.85 -11.16 21.97
CA GLN A 103 16.65 -12.31 22.88
C GLN A 103 15.19 -12.49 23.35
N ALA A 104 14.23 -11.91 22.64
CA ALA A 104 12.81 -11.93 22.99
C ALA A 104 11.97 -12.24 21.74
N ASP A 105 10.96 -13.09 21.92
CA ASP A 105 9.99 -13.48 20.89
C ASP A 105 8.68 -12.65 20.96
N THR A 106 8.56 -11.79 21.97
CA THR A 106 7.38 -10.95 22.22
C THR A 106 7.58 -9.58 21.58
N VAL A 107 6.60 -9.13 20.79
CA VAL A 107 6.60 -7.77 20.23
C VAL A 107 6.34 -6.75 21.35
N VAL A 108 7.23 -5.77 21.48
CA VAL A 108 7.20 -4.71 22.49
C VAL A 108 6.73 -3.41 21.83
N ASP A 109 5.95 -2.62 22.56
CA ASP A 109 5.53 -1.29 22.09
C ASP A 109 6.72 -0.34 22.15
N ASP A 110 6.93 0.45 21.11
CA ASP A 110 8.00 1.44 21.09
C ASP A 110 7.59 2.78 21.74
N ALA A 111 8.53 3.72 21.86
CA ALA A 111 8.26 5.01 22.50
C ALA A 111 7.22 5.84 21.74
N ASP A 112 7.16 5.67 20.41
CA ASP A 112 6.24 6.36 19.53
C ASP A 112 4.81 5.81 19.73
N ASP A 113 4.64 4.50 19.87
CA ASP A 113 3.38 3.83 20.22
C ASP A 113 2.79 4.38 21.54
N VAL A 114 3.65 4.59 22.54
CA VAL A 114 3.26 5.15 23.84
C VAL A 114 2.90 6.64 23.72
N ALA A 115 3.67 7.41 22.96
CA ALA A 115 3.43 8.84 22.75
C ALA A 115 2.09 9.10 22.03
N LEU A 116 1.73 8.25 21.06
CA LEU A 116 0.45 8.33 20.36
C LEU A 116 -0.74 8.14 21.31
N ARG A 117 -0.64 7.16 22.23
CA ARG A 117 -1.70 6.88 23.21
C ARG A 117 -1.98 8.07 24.14
N ALA A 118 -0.96 8.86 24.45
CA ALA A 118 -1.09 10.06 25.28
C ALA A 118 -1.72 11.24 24.51
N ARG A 119 -1.64 11.26 23.18
CA ARG A 119 -2.15 12.35 22.32
C ARG A 119 -3.65 12.22 21.99
N THR A 120 -4.22 11.03 22.11
CA THR A 120 -5.59 10.72 21.65
C THR A 120 -6.79 11.14 22.55
N PRO A 121 -6.70 11.72 23.77
CA PRO A 121 -7.92 11.99 24.53
C PRO A 121 -8.75 13.24 24.10
N GLN A 122 -8.53 13.87 22.93
CA GLN A 122 -9.12 15.20 22.62
C GLN A 122 -9.60 15.45 21.18
N MET A 123 -10.29 14.51 20.53
CA MET A 123 -11.19 14.89 19.43
C MET A 123 -12.61 14.39 19.74
N PRO A 124 -13.55 15.28 20.10
CA PRO A 124 -14.97 14.94 20.08
C PRO A 124 -15.38 14.57 18.65
N ASP A 125 -16.19 13.52 18.48
CA ASP A 125 -16.74 13.04 17.20
C ASP A 125 -17.53 14.11 16.40
N ASP A 126 -17.79 15.27 17.00
CA ASP A 126 -18.64 16.33 16.46
C ASP A 126 -18.04 17.09 15.25
N ALA A 127 -16.78 16.82 14.87
CA ALA A 127 -16.09 17.55 13.79
C ALA A 127 -16.19 16.89 12.39
N MET A 128 -16.80 15.70 12.26
CA MET A 128 -16.90 15.00 10.97
C MET A 128 -18.18 15.32 10.16
N ASP A 129 -19.09 16.16 10.67
CA ASP A 129 -20.39 16.40 10.04
C ASP A 129 -20.40 17.55 9.00
N ASP A 130 -19.29 18.28 8.83
CA ASP A 130 -19.25 19.52 8.02
C ASP A 130 -18.72 19.36 6.57
N GLU A 131 -18.17 18.20 6.20
CA GLU A 131 -17.53 18.00 4.87
C GLU A 131 -18.48 17.44 3.79
N ALA A 132 -19.78 17.30 4.06
CA ALA A 132 -20.73 16.69 3.12
C ALA A 132 -21.47 17.67 2.20
N ARG A 133 -21.08 18.96 2.15
CA ARG A 133 -21.71 19.97 1.28
C ARG A 133 -20.70 20.76 0.46
N SER A 134 -20.14 20.13 -0.56
CA SER A 134 -19.57 20.84 -1.71
C SER A 134 -20.33 20.47 -2.98
N ASP A 135 -21.32 21.30 -3.33
CA ASP A 135 -21.93 21.34 -4.66
C ASP A 135 -20.99 22.12 -5.60
N ASP A 136 -19.97 21.48 -6.18
CA ASP A 136 -19.24 22.07 -7.31
C ASP A 136 -18.89 20.99 -8.35
N ASP A 137 -19.71 20.93 -9.39
CA ASP A 137 -19.53 20.13 -10.60
C ASP A 137 -18.61 20.87 -11.59
N ASP A 138 -17.32 21.00 -11.30
CA ASP A 138 -16.36 21.48 -12.31
C ASP A 138 -15.20 20.50 -12.58
N VAL A 139 -15.03 20.20 -13.86
CA VAL A 139 -14.18 19.15 -14.40
C VAL A 139 -12.70 19.51 -14.22
N THR A 140 -11.95 18.62 -13.58
CA THR A 140 -10.51 18.79 -13.31
C THR A 140 -9.65 18.73 -14.59
N THR A 141 -9.13 19.88 -14.99
CA THR A 141 -7.87 19.97 -15.75
C THR A 141 -6.97 21.03 -15.10
N ASP A 142 -6.49 20.75 -13.89
CA ASP A 142 -5.78 21.68 -13.01
C ASP A 142 -4.23 21.72 -13.21
N PHE A 143 -3.74 21.44 -14.42
CA PHE A 143 -2.27 21.32 -14.62
C PHE A 143 -1.70 22.09 -15.79
N VAL A 144 -2.37 23.13 -16.29
CA VAL A 144 -1.80 24.01 -17.32
C VAL A 144 -1.82 25.46 -16.87
N GLY A 145 -0.65 25.95 -16.42
CA GLY A 145 -0.37 27.38 -16.30
C GLY A 145 -0.24 27.96 -14.89
N ASP A 146 -0.41 27.16 -13.83
CA ASP A 146 -0.29 27.69 -12.47
C ASP A 146 1.18 27.86 -12.06
N VAL A 147 1.55 29.08 -11.68
CA VAL A 147 2.87 29.37 -11.14
C VAL A 147 2.89 28.78 -9.75
N ALA A 148 3.52 27.62 -9.58
CA ALA A 148 3.56 26.87 -8.34
C ALA A 148 3.71 27.81 -7.14
N SER A 149 2.63 27.96 -6.37
CA SER A 149 2.68 28.75 -5.14
C SER A 149 3.66 28.07 -4.19
N PRO A 150 4.60 28.81 -3.58
CA PRO A 150 5.59 28.21 -2.70
C PRO A 150 4.85 27.53 -1.55
N ILE A 151 5.17 26.26 -1.32
CA ILE A 151 4.59 25.42 -0.26
C ILE A 151 4.64 26.21 1.06
N ARG A 152 3.48 26.67 1.52
CA ARG A 152 3.34 27.35 2.80
C ARG A 152 3.13 26.29 3.86
N VAL A 153 4.16 26.02 4.65
CA VAL A 153 4.06 25.14 5.83
C VAL A 153 3.16 25.83 6.85
N LEU A 154 1.90 25.43 6.91
CA LEU A 154 0.99 25.84 7.97
C LEU A 154 1.41 25.10 9.24
N HIS A 155 1.76 25.86 10.27
CA HIS A 155 2.25 25.38 11.57
C HIS A 155 3.74 24.95 11.59
N GLN A 156 4.61 25.91 11.38
CA GLN A 156 6.03 25.79 11.66
C GLN A 156 6.24 25.80 13.19
N GLY A 157 6.11 24.63 13.82
CA GLY A 157 6.70 24.41 15.15
C GLY A 157 8.21 24.68 15.08
N ASP A 158 8.81 25.07 16.21
CA ASP A 158 10.25 25.35 16.30
C ASP A 158 11.07 24.08 16.03
N LEU A 159 11.37 23.85 14.75
CA LEU A 159 12.18 22.75 14.24
C LEU A 159 13.64 23.20 14.08
N SER A 160 14.19 23.89 15.06
CA SER A 160 15.59 24.35 15.09
C SER A 160 16.62 23.22 14.98
N GLN A 161 16.19 21.96 15.08
CA GLN A 161 17.01 20.75 14.87
C GLN A 161 17.04 20.25 13.42
N LEU A 162 16.18 20.76 12.52
CA LEU A 162 16.20 20.38 11.11
C LEU A 162 17.19 21.27 10.35
N VAL A 163 18.40 20.76 10.11
CA VAL A 163 19.36 21.38 9.19
C VAL A 163 18.92 21.06 7.76
N ASN A 164 18.30 22.04 7.09
CA ASN A 164 17.85 21.91 5.71
C ASN A 164 18.99 22.21 4.72
N ASP A 165 19.94 21.27 4.61
CA ASP A 165 21.08 21.31 3.67
C ASP A 165 20.78 20.61 2.33
N ALA A 166 19.49 20.43 1.98
CA ALA A 166 19.13 19.83 0.71
C ALA A 166 19.63 20.71 -0.46
N PRO A 167 20.36 20.15 -1.44
CA PRO A 167 20.82 20.89 -2.60
C PRO A 167 19.61 21.28 -3.45
N VAL A 168 19.13 22.53 -3.29
CA VAL A 168 18.09 23.08 -4.14
C VAL A 168 18.71 23.62 -5.43
N ASP A 169 18.20 23.16 -6.56
CA ASP A 169 18.64 23.64 -7.86
C ASP A 169 18.09 25.07 -8.06
N ARG A 170 18.97 26.07 -7.91
CA ARG A 170 18.58 27.47 -8.08
C ARG A 170 18.60 27.79 -9.57
N VAL A 171 17.43 27.87 -10.18
CA VAL A 171 17.28 28.37 -11.54
C VAL A 171 17.88 29.77 -11.61
N ALA A 172 18.97 29.93 -12.37
CA ALA A 172 19.60 31.22 -12.58
C ALA A 172 18.68 32.08 -13.45
N VAL A 173 17.88 32.94 -12.82
CA VAL A 173 17.09 33.95 -13.53
C VAL A 173 18.07 34.93 -14.17
N ARG A 174 18.22 34.84 -15.50
CA ARG A 174 19.00 35.78 -16.30
C ARG A 174 18.33 37.15 -16.20
N ARG A 175 18.86 38.04 -15.35
CA ARG A 175 18.41 39.43 -15.30
C ARG A 175 18.81 40.09 -16.62
N ASP A 176 17.82 40.57 -17.36
CA ASP A 176 18.02 41.43 -18.52
C ASP A 176 18.92 42.60 -18.11
N ALA A 177 20.02 42.76 -18.83
CA ALA A 177 20.99 43.79 -18.58
C ALA A 177 20.37 45.17 -18.89
N PRO A 178 20.59 46.19 -18.05
CA PRO A 178 20.10 47.53 -18.33
C PRO A 178 20.80 48.09 -19.57
N GLU A 179 19.97 48.57 -20.49
CA GLU A 179 20.28 49.25 -21.73
C GLU A 179 21.30 50.37 -21.47
N ARG A 180 22.41 50.34 -22.21
CA ARG A 180 23.50 51.30 -22.05
C ARG A 180 23.10 52.63 -22.67
N ASP A 181 22.93 53.66 -21.84
CA ASP A 181 22.92 55.06 -22.26
C ASP A 181 24.24 55.40 -22.98
N ALA A 182 24.18 55.50 -24.30
CA ALA A 182 25.23 56.11 -25.12
C ALA A 182 24.87 57.59 -25.38
N PRO A 183 25.84 58.52 -25.31
CA PRO A 183 25.55 59.95 -25.34
C PRO A 183 25.14 60.43 -26.73
N VAL A 184 24.16 61.34 -26.71
CA VAL A 184 23.67 62.17 -27.81
C VAL A 184 24.83 62.88 -28.52
N SER A 185 24.95 62.66 -29.83
CA SER A 185 25.64 63.55 -30.74
C SER A 185 24.61 64.10 -31.73
N ASP A 186 24.35 65.41 -31.63
CA ASP A 186 23.62 66.19 -32.62
C ASP A 186 24.29 66.06 -33.99
N ASP A 187 23.54 65.70 -35.03
CA ASP A 187 23.57 66.43 -36.31
C ASP A 187 22.51 65.88 -37.29
N ASP A 188 21.57 66.77 -37.57
CA ASP A 188 21.07 67.15 -38.90
C ASP A 188 20.35 66.17 -39.85
N ALA A 189 19.10 66.57 -40.10
CA ALA A 189 18.50 66.78 -41.42
C ALA A 189 17.68 65.66 -42.13
N ASN A 190 16.45 66.08 -42.48
CA ASN A 190 15.56 65.67 -43.59
C ASN A 190 14.66 64.41 -43.47
N ASP A 191 13.41 64.62 -43.01
CA ASP A 191 12.17 64.79 -43.80
C ASP A 191 12.08 64.16 -45.24
N PRO A 192 10.89 63.88 -45.81
CA PRO A 192 9.81 62.94 -45.42
C PRO A 192 9.26 62.09 -46.62
N LYS A 193 8.16 61.36 -46.35
CA LYS A 193 7.20 60.72 -47.29
C LYS A 193 7.71 59.43 -47.93
N ASP A 194 6.91 58.45 -48.33
CA ASP A 194 5.49 58.29 -48.65
C ASP A 194 5.23 56.78 -48.39
N GLY A 195 4.05 56.33 -48.00
CA GLY A 195 3.03 56.04 -49.00
C GLY A 195 2.85 54.52 -49.19
N ASP A 196 1.65 54.08 -48.80
CA ASP A 196 0.80 53.14 -49.54
C ASP A 196 1.16 51.63 -49.66
N ARG A 197 0.23 50.83 -49.12
CA ARG A 197 -0.47 49.69 -49.76
C ARG A 197 0.38 48.60 -50.42
N SER A 198 0.28 47.39 -49.88
CA SER A 198 -0.69 46.35 -50.28
C SER A 198 -0.30 45.01 -49.66
#